data_AF-A0A6G2DFW7-F1
#
_entry.id   AF-A0A6G2DFW7-F1
#
_cell.length_a   1.000
_cell.length_b   1.000
_cell.length_c   1.000
_cell.angle_alpha   90.00
_cell.angle_beta   90.00
_cell.angle_gamma   90.00
#
_symmetry.space_group_name_H-M   'P 1'
#
loop_
_entity.id
_entity.type
_entity.pdbx_description
1 polymer ?
#
loop_
_entity_poly.entity_id
_entity_poly.type
_entity_poly.pdbx_seq_one_letter_code
_entity_poly.pdbx_strand_id
1 'polypeptide(L)'
;GFRNEVQVINTVLSYDENASAPMAAMFGSSLALSISDIPFDGPIAGVQVGYVDGQIIINPSQEQAEQSLLELTVAGTKHAINMVESGAKELSEEIMLEALLKG
;
A
#
# COMPACT_ATOMS: atom_id res chain seq x y z
N GLY A 1 1.96 -15.46 22.73
CA GLY A 1 1.16 -14.85 21.66
C GLY A 1 0.12 -13.98 22.30
N PHE A 2 -0.09 -12.77 21.77
CA PHE A 2 -1.17 -11.88 22.15
C PHE A 2 -2.52 -12.50 21.71
N ARG A 3 -3.53 -12.52 22.59
CA ARG A 3 -4.82 -13.23 22.36
C ARG A 3 -6.04 -12.36 22.62
N ASN A 4 -5.86 -11.10 22.99
CA ASN A 4 -6.97 -10.19 23.15
C ASN A 4 -7.58 -9.94 21.78
N GLU A 5 -8.90 -9.84 21.72
CA GLU A 5 -9.60 -9.48 20.50
C GLU A 5 -9.24 -8.03 20.13
N VAL A 6 -8.98 -7.81 18.84
CA VAL A 6 -8.71 -6.48 18.29
C VAL A 6 -9.61 -6.29 17.08
N GLN A 7 -10.31 -5.16 17.04
CA GLN A 7 -11.14 -4.75 15.92
C GLN A 7 -10.63 -3.41 15.40
N VAL A 8 -10.40 -3.33 14.09
CA VAL A 8 -10.07 -2.08 13.39
C VAL A 8 -11.24 -1.74 12.47
N ILE A 9 -11.79 -0.54 12.63
CA ILE A 9 -12.92 -0.05 11.81
C ILE A 9 -12.45 1.17 11.04
N ASN A 10 -12.45 1.07 9.71
CA ASN A 10 -12.22 2.19 8.83
C ASN A 10 -13.54 2.62 8.20
N THR A 11 -13.87 3.91 8.28
CA THR A 11 -15.06 4.48 7.65
C THR A 11 -14.63 5.67 6.80
N VAL A 12 -14.89 5.59 5.49
CA VAL A 12 -14.60 6.68 4.57
C VAL A 12 -15.63 7.78 4.76
N LEU A 13 -15.19 8.96 5.20
CA LEU A 13 -16.06 10.12 5.44
C LEU A 13 -16.08 11.09 4.27
N SER A 14 -15.02 11.11 3.47
CA SER A 14 -14.86 11.93 2.27
C SER A 14 -13.97 11.19 1.27
N TYR A 15 -14.18 11.42 -0.02
CA TYR A 15 -13.49 10.73 -1.10
C TYR A 15 -13.04 11.73 -2.16
N ASP A 16 -11.80 11.56 -2.60
CA ASP A 16 -11.18 12.22 -3.76
C ASP A 16 -10.63 11.10 -4.66
N GLU A 17 -10.91 11.20 -5.96
CA GLU A 17 -10.51 10.19 -6.95
C GLU A 17 -9.00 10.00 -7.08
N ASN A 18 -8.22 11.01 -6.70
CA ASN A 18 -6.75 10.96 -6.68
C ASN A 18 -6.18 10.62 -5.30
N ALA A 19 -7.03 10.39 -4.29
CA ALA A 19 -6.62 10.00 -2.95
C ALA A 19 -7.23 8.64 -2.58
N SER A 20 -6.44 7.59 -2.77
CA SER A 20 -6.86 6.21 -2.55
C SER A 20 -7.39 5.96 -1.13
N ALA A 21 -8.69 5.66 -1.02
CA ALA A 21 -9.34 5.34 0.24
C ALA A 21 -8.75 4.08 0.92
N PRO A 22 -8.42 2.99 0.20
CA PRO A 22 -7.69 1.86 0.79
C PRO A 22 -6.33 2.25 1.39
N MET A 23 -5.59 3.13 0.72
CA MET A 23 -4.30 3.63 1.23
C MET A 23 -4.47 4.45 2.50
N ALA A 24 -5.45 5.35 2.52
CA ALA A 24 -5.80 6.12 3.70
C ALA A 24 -6.25 5.21 4.86
N ALA A 25 -7.03 4.17 4.59
CA ALA A 25 -7.46 3.19 5.59
C ALA A 25 -6.30 2.38 6.16
N MET A 26 -5.35 1.94 5.33
CA MET A 26 -4.15 1.24 5.78
C MET A 26 -3.28 2.14 6.66
N PHE A 27 -3.01 3.37 6.21
CA PHE A 27 -2.26 4.36 6.99
C PHE A 27 -2.96 4.66 8.32
N GLY A 28 -4.28 4.92 8.28
CA GLY A 28 -5.09 5.19 9.46
C GLY A 28 -5.09 4.03 10.47
N SER A 29 -5.18 2.79 9.99
CA SER A 29 -5.10 1.58 10.83
C SER A 29 -3.73 1.46 11.51
N SER A 30 -2.65 1.66 10.75
CA SER A 30 -1.29 1.62 11.28
C SER A 30 -1.04 2.70 12.33
N LEU A 31 -1.48 3.93 12.05
CA LEU A 31 -1.38 5.05 12.98
C LEU A 31 -2.20 4.79 14.25
N ALA A 32 -3.45 4.36 14.11
CA ALA A 32 -4.36 4.10 15.23
C ALA A 32 -3.79 3.01 16.16
N LEU A 33 -3.26 1.92 15.59
CA LEU A 33 -2.59 0.87 16.38
C LEU A 33 -1.33 1.41 17.06
N SER A 34 -0.54 2.23 16.37
CA SER A 34 0.73 2.77 16.88
C SER A 34 0.55 3.76 18.04
N ILE A 35 -0.58 4.45 18.11
CA ILE A 35 -0.91 5.36 19.23
C ILE A 35 -1.75 4.71 20.32
N SER A 36 -2.14 3.44 20.14
CA SER A 36 -2.90 2.68 21.13
C SER A 36 -1.98 1.94 22.10
N ASP A 37 -2.56 1.39 23.17
CA ASP A 37 -1.86 0.52 24.12
C ASP A 37 -1.78 -0.96 23.64
N ILE A 38 -2.24 -1.26 22.41
CA ILE A 38 -2.19 -2.61 21.87
C ILE A 38 -0.73 -2.95 21.53
N PRO A 39 -0.21 -4.10 21.98
CA PRO A 39 1.11 -4.58 21.57
C PRO A 39 1.17 -4.79 20.05
N PHE A 40 1.90 -3.92 19.35
CA PHE A 40 2.00 -3.92 17.89
C PHE A 40 3.45 -3.62 17.45
N ASP A 41 4.06 -4.57 16.75
CA ASP A 41 5.42 -4.45 16.20
C ASP A 41 5.44 -3.67 14.88
N GLY A 42 4.70 -2.56 14.83
CA GLY A 42 4.65 -1.63 13.70
C GLY A 42 5.55 -0.40 13.88
N PRO A 43 5.22 0.74 13.26
CA PRO A 43 4.13 0.92 12.30
C PRO A 43 4.42 0.17 10.99
N ILE A 44 3.36 -0.09 10.23
CA ILE A 44 3.50 -0.38 8.80
C ILE A 44 3.20 0.86 7.97
N ALA A 45 3.80 0.94 6.81
CA ALA A 45 3.40 1.83 5.74
C ALA A 45 3.21 0.99 4.48
N GLY A 46 2.53 1.54 3.50
CA GLY A 46 2.54 0.96 2.18
C GLY A 46 2.27 2.02 1.14
N VAL A 47 2.40 1.62 -0.11
CA VAL A 47 2.17 2.47 -1.28
C VAL A 47 1.56 1.65 -2.41
N GLN A 48 0.87 2.35 -3.30
CA GLN A 48 0.53 1.82 -4.62
C GLN A 48 1.64 2.18 -5.60
N VAL A 49 1.96 1.28 -6.51
CA VAL A 49 3.03 1.41 -7.49
C VAL A 49 2.46 1.07 -8.86
N GLY A 50 2.63 2.00 -9.79
CA GLY A 50 2.26 1.84 -11.20
C GLY A 50 3.48 1.85 -12.12
N TYR A 51 3.27 1.47 -13.37
CA TYR A 51 4.27 1.52 -14.43
C TYR A 51 3.65 2.14 -15.69
N VAL A 52 3.99 3.39 -15.97
CA VAL A 52 3.42 4.22 -17.04
C VAL A 52 4.55 4.74 -17.90
N ASP A 53 4.45 4.60 -19.23
CA ASP A 53 5.45 5.10 -20.19
C ASP A 53 6.91 4.72 -19.87
N GLY A 54 7.12 3.49 -19.39
CA GLY A 54 8.44 3.00 -19.04
C GLY A 54 8.96 3.45 -17.67
N GLN A 55 8.11 4.07 -16.83
CA GLN A 55 8.50 4.63 -15.54
C GLN A 55 7.65 4.09 -14.40
N ILE A 56 8.31 3.81 -13.27
CA ILE A 56 7.62 3.43 -12.03
C ILE A 56 7.10 4.69 -11.32
N ILE A 57 5.80 4.73 -11.05
CA ILE A 57 5.08 5.84 -10.40
C ILE A 57 4.57 5.40 -9.02
N ILE A 58 4.81 6.20 -7.98
CA ILE A 58 4.30 5.94 -6.62
C ILE A 58 3.00 6.69 -6.41
N ASN A 59 2.00 5.99 -5.88
CA ASN A 59 0.62 6.44 -5.66
C ASN A 59 0.06 7.15 -6.90
N PRO A 60 -0.06 6.44 -8.04
CA PRO A 60 -0.49 7.05 -9.30
C PRO A 60 -1.87 7.70 -9.16
N SER A 61 -2.10 8.78 -9.91
CA SER A 61 -3.45 9.34 -10.10
C SER A 61 -4.36 8.34 -10.81
N GLN A 62 -5.67 8.60 -10.83
CA GLN A 62 -6.62 7.74 -11.56
C GLN A 62 -6.24 7.59 -13.04
N GLU A 63 -5.93 8.71 -13.71
CA GLU A 63 -5.52 8.72 -15.12
C GLU A 63 -4.24 7.90 -15.35
N GLN A 64 -3.26 8.01 -14.46
CA GLN A 64 -2.02 7.22 -14.53
C GLN A 64 -2.28 5.73 -14.30
N ALA A 65 -3.16 5.39 -13.35
CA ALA A 65 -3.52 4.01 -13.05
C ALA A 65 -4.19 3.32 -14.26
N GLU A 66 -5.06 4.02 -14.99
CA GLU A 66 -5.71 3.49 -16.19
C GLU A 66 -4.73 3.16 -17.32
N GLN A 67 -3.67 3.96 -17.46
CA GLN A 67 -2.60 3.76 -18.44
C GLN A 67 -1.55 2.74 -17.98
N SER A 68 -1.54 2.42 -16.69
CA SER A 68 -0.51 1.59 -16.09
C SER A 68 -0.48 0.16 -16.64
N LEU A 69 0.73 -0.38 -16.77
CA LEU A 69 0.98 -1.80 -17.01
C LEU A 69 1.15 -2.59 -15.71
N LEU A 70 1.21 -1.89 -14.57
CA LEU A 70 1.37 -2.46 -13.23
C LEU A 70 0.35 -1.87 -12.26
N GLU A 71 -0.32 -2.72 -11.50
CA GLU A 71 -1.05 -2.33 -10.30
C GLU A 71 -0.44 -3.14 -9.15
N LEU A 72 0.37 -2.49 -8.33
CA LEU A 72 1.05 -3.14 -7.22
C LEU A 72 0.79 -2.38 -5.94
N THR A 73 0.42 -3.09 -4.87
CA THR A 73 0.37 -2.57 -3.51
C THR A 73 1.41 -3.32 -2.69
N VAL A 74 2.32 -2.58 -2.07
CA VAL A 74 3.32 -3.12 -1.16
C VAL A 74 3.14 -2.48 0.21
N ALA A 75 3.23 -3.28 1.26
CA ALA A 75 3.17 -2.82 2.63
C ALA A 75 4.24 -3.50 3.48
N GLY A 76 4.85 -2.73 4.38
CA GLY A 76 5.95 -3.19 5.19
C GLY A 76 6.23 -2.29 6.40
N THR A 77 7.10 -2.79 7.27
CA THR A 77 7.75 -1.99 8.30
C THR A 77 8.97 -1.28 7.70
N LYS A 78 9.66 -0.47 8.52
CA LYS A 78 10.96 0.11 8.16
C LYS A 78 12.00 -0.93 7.70
N HIS A 79 11.87 -2.18 8.14
CA HIS A 79 12.92 -3.19 8.00
C HIS A 79 12.60 -4.27 6.97
N ALA A 80 11.33 -4.49 6.65
CA ALA A 80 10.91 -5.58 5.81
C ALA A 80 9.56 -5.31 5.14
N ILE A 81 9.43 -5.83 3.92
CA ILE A 81 8.15 -5.99 3.24
C ILE A 81 7.37 -7.11 3.94
N ASN A 82 6.12 -6.84 4.29
CA ASN A 82 5.23 -7.79 4.97
C ASN A 82 4.17 -8.36 4.02
N MET A 83 3.70 -7.57 3.06
CA MET A 83 2.63 -7.96 2.14
C MET A 83 2.84 -7.33 0.77
N VAL A 84 2.49 -8.09 -0.28
CA VAL A 84 2.46 -7.67 -1.67
C VAL A 84 1.17 -8.18 -2.30
N GLU A 85 0.46 -7.31 -3.01
CA GLU A 85 -0.67 -7.65 -3.88
C GLU A 85 -0.41 -6.99 -5.23
N SER A 86 -0.47 -7.74 -6.34
CA SER A 86 -0.13 -7.16 -7.65
C SER A 86 -0.82 -7.81 -8.84
N GLY A 87 -1.20 -7.00 -9.83
CA GLY A 87 -1.54 -7.39 -11.19
C GLY A 87 -0.65 -6.66 -12.22
N ALA A 88 -0.18 -7.37 -13.25
CA ALA A 88 0.68 -6.78 -14.27
C ALA A 88 0.36 -7.30 -15.67
N LYS A 89 0.57 -6.45 -16.69
CA LYS A 89 0.40 -6.79 -18.11
C LYS A 89 1.72 -7.34 -18.69
N GLU A 90 2.06 -8.58 -18.32
CA GLU A 90 3.24 -9.33 -18.82
C GLU A 90 4.58 -8.58 -18.64
N LEU A 91 4.75 -7.87 -17.52
CA LEU A 91 6.02 -7.22 -17.18
C LEU A 91 7.06 -8.26 -16.74
N SER A 92 8.35 -7.96 -16.97
CA SER A 92 9.44 -8.82 -16.54
C SER A 92 9.57 -8.84 -15.01
N GLU A 93 10.12 -9.94 -14.48
CA GLU A 93 10.40 -10.08 -13.05
C GLU A 93 11.36 -9.01 -12.54
N GLU A 94 12.26 -8.52 -13.39
CA GLU A 94 13.18 -7.42 -13.07
C GLU A 94 12.43 -6.11 -12.79
N ILE A 95 11.45 -5.76 -13.63
CA ILE A 95 10.60 -4.56 -13.42
C ILE A 95 9.75 -4.75 -12.16
N MET A 96 9.20 -5.94 -11.94
CA MET A 96 8.42 -6.24 -10.74
C MET A 96 9.26 -6.08 -9.47
N LEU A 97 10.51 -6.57 -9.48
CA LEU A 97 11.42 -6.42 -8.34
C LEU A 97 11.81 -4.96 -8.11
N GLU A 98 12.08 -4.20 -9.16
CA GLU A 98 12.38 -2.77 -9.04
C GLU A 98 11.18 -2.02 -8.44
N ALA A 99 9.96 -2.32 -8.88
CA ALA A 99 8.74 -1.73 -8.34
C ALA A 99 8.55 -2.04 -6.85
N LEU A 100 8.83 -3.29 -6.42
CA LEU A 100 8.79 -3.70 -5.01
C LEU A 100 9.82 -2.98 -4.13
N LEU A 101 11.01 -2.72 -4.66
CA LEU A 101 12.09 -2.07 -3.90
C LEU A 101 11.95 -0.55 -3.87
N LYS A 102 11.28 0.03 -4.87
CA LYS A 102 11.02 1.47 -4.94
C LYS A 102 9.85 1.90 -4.07
N GLY A 103 8.85 1.03 -3.89
CA GLY A 103 7.72 1.25 -2.98
C GLY A 103 8.08 1.02 -1.52
#